data_AF-A0A537CLL0-F1
#
_entry.id   AF-A0A537CLL0-F1
#
_cell.length_a   1.000
_cell.length_b   1.000
_cell.length_c   1.000
_cell.angle_alpha   90.00
_cell.angle_beta   90.00
_cell.angle_gamma   90.00
#
_symmetry.space_group_name_H-M   'P 1'
#
loop_
_entity.id
_entity.type
_entity.pdbx_description
1 polymer ?
#
loop_
_entity_poly.entity_id
_entity_poly.type
_entity_poly.pdbx_seq_one_letter_code
_entity_poly.pdbx_strand_id
1 'polypeptide(L)'
;MPSIIFFFLLFTALPARADLYRWIDPETGAVKYSSYPPPWVGDAERERRLPPVEVLRYTPRGTARTPEGDKAIAPLEERRRRLLQELLALPERKDRRPDELQRQLQAYQQLGYELDRLDPKGAAARKAEDYEVMERVRRRLEAGAR
;
A
#
# COMPACT_ATOMS: atom_id res chain seq x y z
N MET A 1 7.20 38.60 12.60
CA MET A 1 8.19 37.50 12.48
C MET A 1 7.66 36.22 13.14
N PRO A 2 6.75 35.44 12.51
CA PRO A 2 6.31 34.14 13.06
C PRO A 2 6.70 32.94 12.16
N SER A 3 7.72 33.08 11.31
CA SER A 3 8.05 32.06 10.29
C SER A 3 9.06 30.99 10.71
N ILE A 4 9.66 31.07 11.90
CA ILE A 4 10.78 30.17 12.29
C ILE A 4 10.28 28.95 13.10
N ILE A 5 9.13 29.03 13.76
CA ILE A 5 8.64 27.93 14.63
C ILE A 5 8.03 26.78 13.79
N PHE A 6 7.53 27.06 12.59
CA PHE A 6 6.86 26.05 11.76
C PHE A 6 7.82 25.05 11.08
N PHE A 7 9.12 25.39 10.98
CA PHE A 7 10.10 24.53 10.31
C PHE A 7 10.66 23.41 11.21
N PHE A 8 10.52 23.52 12.54
CA PHE A 8 11.08 22.55 13.49
C PHE A 8 10.17 21.33 13.76
N LEU A 9 8.88 21.42 13.45
CA LEU A 9 7.93 20.31 13.66
C LEU A 9 7.90 19.28 12.51
N LEU A 10 8.63 19.52 11.41
CA LEU A 10 8.62 18.62 10.26
C LEU A 10 9.58 17.41 10.39
N PHE A 11 10.46 17.39 11.40
CA PHE A 11 11.49 16.35 11.54
C PHE A 11 11.10 15.17 12.46
N THR A 12 9.98 15.21 13.17
CA THR A 12 9.61 14.14 14.11
C THR A 12 8.86 12.98 13.47
N ALA A 13 8.63 13.01 12.15
CA ALA A 13 7.89 11.98 11.41
C ALA A 13 8.80 10.99 10.67
N LEU A 14 10.08 10.85 11.06
CA LEU A 14 10.86 9.71 10.59
C LEU A 14 10.28 8.45 11.24
N PRO A 15 9.82 7.45 10.47
CA PRO A 15 9.38 6.20 11.04
C PRO A 15 10.58 5.61 11.77
N ALA A 16 10.53 5.58 13.10
CA ALA A 16 11.46 4.84 13.92
C ALA A 16 11.25 3.36 13.59
N ARG A 17 11.95 2.87 12.56
CA ARG A 17 12.06 1.44 12.27
C ARG A 17 12.91 0.86 13.38
N ALA A 18 12.25 0.48 14.46
CA ALA A 18 12.89 -0.23 15.55
C ALA A 18 13.15 -1.66 15.07
N ASP A 19 14.27 -1.85 14.38
CA ASP A 19 14.80 -3.19 14.10
C ASP A 19 15.24 -3.78 15.44
N LEU A 20 14.58 -4.85 15.88
CA LEU A 20 14.90 -5.54 17.12
C LEU A 20 15.85 -6.69 16.82
N TYR A 21 17.08 -6.61 17.29
CA TYR A 21 18.10 -7.64 17.11
C TYR A 21 17.97 -8.69 18.20
N ARG A 22 17.99 -9.96 17.81
CA ARG A 22 18.04 -11.14 18.69
C ARG A 22 19.31 -11.93 18.41
N TRP A 23 20.08 -12.26 19.44
CA TRP A 23 21.26 -13.12 19.30
C TRP A 23 21.52 -13.93 20.56
N ILE A 24 22.39 -14.94 20.46
CA ILE A 24 22.90 -15.69 21.61
C ILE A 24 24.18 -15.01 22.07
N ASP A 25 24.24 -14.63 23.34
CA ASP A 25 25.43 -14.09 23.96
C ASP A 25 26.54 -15.16 24.00
N PRO A 26 27.70 -14.94 23.36
CA PRO A 26 28.78 -15.91 23.34
C PRO A 26 29.38 -16.19 24.72
N GLU A 27 29.28 -15.26 25.69
CA GLU A 27 29.86 -15.44 27.02
C GLU A 27 28.95 -16.23 27.96
N THR A 28 27.64 -15.99 27.86
CA THR A 28 26.65 -16.51 28.82
C THR A 28 25.71 -17.55 28.23
N GLY A 29 25.68 -17.70 26.90
CA GLY A 29 24.71 -18.53 26.19
C GLY A 29 23.27 -18.00 26.24
N ALA A 30 23.03 -16.83 26.82
CA ALA A 30 21.70 -16.27 26.97
C ALA A 30 21.20 -15.61 25.68
N VAL A 31 19.89 -15.69 25.43
CA VAL A 31 19.26 -14.96 24.33
C VAL A 31 19.13 -13.49 24.72
N LYS A 32 19.76 -12.60 23.95
CA LYS A 32 19.69 -11.14 24.12
C LYS A 32 18.81 -10.50 23.07
N TYR A 33 18.15 -9.41 23.48
CA TYR A 33 17.32 -8.56 22.63
C TYR A 33 17.81 -7.11 22.76
N SER A 34 18.02 -6.42 21.64
CA SER A 34 18.42 -5.01 21.63
C SER A 34 17.91 -4.30 20.40
N SER A 35 17.61 -3.01 20.53
CA SER A 35 17.31 -2.12 19.41
C SER A 35 18.57 -1.69 18.63
N TYR A 36 19.75 -2.09 19.11
CA TYR A 36 21.04 -1.84 18.47
C TYR A 36 21.70 -3.16 18.07
N PRO A 37 22.37 -3.21 16.90
CA PRO A 37 23.08 -4.40 16.49
C PRO A 37 24.23 -4.70 17.48
N PRO A 38 24.53 -5.99 17.74
CA PRO A 38 25.71 -6.34 18.52
C PRO A 38 26.99 -5.91 17.79
N PRO A 39 28.09 -5.67 18.53
CA PRO A 39 29.27 -4.95 18.04
C PRO A 39 30.06 -5.68 16.94
N TRP A 40 29.72 -6.94 16.63
CA TRP A 40 30.34 -7.72 15.56
C TRP A 40 29.55 -7.71 14.25
N VAL A 41 28.33 -7.18 14.22
CA VAL A 41 27.55 -7.05 12.99
C VAL A 41 28.21 -6.00 12.09
N GLY A 42 28.50 -6.38 10.84
CA GLY A 42 29.26 -5.60 9.86
C GLY A 42 30.74 -6.00 9.75
N ASP A 43 31.24 -6.88 10.62
CA ASP A 43 32.59 -7.45 10.52
C ASP A 43 32.51 -8.90 10.03
N ALA A 44 32.81 -9.12 8.75
CA ALA A 44 32.65 -10.41 8.08
C ALA A 44 33.48 -11.55 8.70
N GLU A 45 34.63 -11.24 9.32
CA GLU A 45 35.43 -12.25 10.01
C GLU A 45 34.82 -12.64 11.36
N ARG A 46 34.27 -11.67 12.09
CA ARG A 46 33.63 -11.90 13.38
C ARG A 46 32.26 -12.53 13.25
N GLU A 47 31.47 -12.15 12.25
CA GLU A 47 30.17 -12.75 11.97
C GLU A 47 30.26 -14.26 11.67
N ARG A 48 31.37 -14.72 11.08
CA ARG A 48 31.62 -16.15 10.85
C ARG A 48 31.93 -16.93 12.12
N ARG A 49 32.47 -16.27 13.15
CA ARG A 49 32.94 -16.89 14.39
C ARG A 49 31.94 -16.77 15.54
N LEU A 50 30.97 -15.86 15.42
CA LEU A 50 30.01 -15.55 16.47
C LEU A 50 28.61 -16.05 16.13
N PRO A 51 27.74 -16.18 17.15
CA PRO A 51 26.38 -16.63 16.94
C PRO A 51 25.63 -15.74 15.95
N PRO A 52 24.78 -16.34 15.09
CA PRO A 52 24.01 -15.60 14.12
C PRO A 52 23.08 -14.60 14.82
N VAL A 53 22.93 -13.43 14.19
CA VAL A 53 22.08 -12.35 14.67
C VAL A 53 20.82 -12.33 13.81
N GLU A 54 19.67 -12.49 14.45
CA GLU A 54 18.37 -12.36 13.81
C GLU A 54 17.84 -10.94 13.95
N VAL A 55 17.36 -10.37 12.85
CA VAL A 55 16.72 -9.05 12.84
C VAL A 55 15.20 -9.23 12.83
N LEU A 56 14.58 -9.03 13.99
CA LEU A 56 13.14 -9.05 14.17
C LEU A 56 12.57 -7.70 13.75
N ARG A 57 12.13 -7.62 12.50
CA ARG A 57 11.43 -6.45 11.99
C ARG A 57 9.99 -6.51 12.44
N TYR A 58 9.54 -5.50 13.18
CA TYR A 58 8.13 -5.37 13.52
C TYR A 58 7.32 -5.18 12.23
N THR A 59 6.63 -6.23 11.82
CA THR A 59 5.54 -6.17 10.84
C THR A 59 4.24 -6.18 11.63
N PRO A 60 3.43 -5.10 11.60
CA PRO A 60 2.17 -5.07 12.32
C PRO A 60 1.31 -6.28 11.91
N ARG A 61 0.82 -7.05 12.89
CA ARG A 61 -0.06 -8.19 12.64
C ARG A 61 -1.27 -7.72 11.80
N GLY A 62 -1.42 -8.25 10.59
CA GLY A 62 -2.42 -7.83 9.60
C GLY A 62 -1.84 -7.29 8.28
N THR A 63 -0.52 -7.30 8.10
CA THR A 63 0.14 -6.63 6.96
C THR A 63 0.73 -7.51 5.88
N ALA A 64 0.76 -8.83 6.07
CA ALA A 64 1.17 -9.80 5.06
C ALA A 64 -0.07 -10.28 4.30
N ARG A 65 -0.11 -10.05 2.98
CA ARG A 65 -1.06 -10.72 2.09
C ARG A 65 -0.87 -12.22 2.26
N THR A 66 -1.89 -12.90 2.77
CA THR A 66 -1.88 -14.36 2.80
C THR A 66 -2.16 -14.87 1.38
N PRO A 67 -1.63 -16.04 1.00
CA PRO A 67 -1.97 -16.67 -0.29
C PRO A 67 -3.48 -16.78 -0.51
N GLU A 68 -4.25 -16.96 0.56
CA GLU A 68 -5.71 -16.98 0.57
C GLU A 68 -6.31 -15.59 0.31
N GLY A 69 -5.72 -14.53 0.87
CA GLY A 69 -6.09 -13.15 0.59
C GLY A 69 -5.83 -12.78 -0.87
N ASP A 70 -4.70 -13.19 -1.43
CA ASP A 70 -4.38 -12.96 -2.85
C ASP A 70 -5.35 -13.69 -3.79
N LYS A 71 -5.77 -14.91 -3.45
CA LYS A 71 -6.82 -15.64 -4.20
C LYS A 71 -8.18 -14.93 -4.17
N ALA A 72 -8.51 -14.25 -3.07
CA ALA A 72 -9.75 -13.49 -2.96
C ALA A 72 -9.70 -12.13 -3.69
N ILE A 73 -8.51 -11.51 -3.75
CA ILE A 73 -8.31 -10.18 -4.36
C ILE A 73 -8.18 -10.28 -5.89
N ALA A 74 -7.47 -11.28 -6.42
CA ALA A 74 -7.22 -11.44 -7.85
C ALA A 74 -8.48 -11.34 -8.75
N PRO A 75 -9.60 -12.06 -8.48
CA PRO A 75 -10.80 -11.95 -9.31
C PRO A 75 -11.47 -10.58 -9.23
N LEU A 76 -11.35 -9.88 -8.11
CA LEU A 76 -11.90 -8.53 -7.95
C LEU A 76 -11.06 -7.48 -8.71
N GLU A 77 -9.74 -7.62 -8.71
CA GLU A 77 -8.84 -6.79 -9.52
C GLU A 77 -9.05 -6.99 -11.03
N GLU A 78 -9.27 -8.24 -11.46
CA GLU A 78 -9.62 -8.56 -12.85
C GLU A 78 -10.91 -7.85 -13.26
N ARG A 79 -11.95 -7.94 -12.41
CA ARG A 79 -13.24 -7.30 -12.65
C ARG A 79 -13.12 -5.77 -12.67
N ARG A 80 -12.29 -5.19 -11.81
CA ARG A 80 -12.00 -3.75 -11.74
C ARG A 80 -11.41 -3.26 -13.05
N ARG A 81 -10.38 -3.96 -13.56
CA ARG A 81 -9.75 -3.62 -14.85
C ARG A 81 -10.74 -3.73 -16.00
N ARG A 82 -11.60 -4.75 -16.01
CA ARG A 82 -12.64 -4.90 -17.04
C ARG A 82 -13.64 -3.74 -17.02
N LEU A 83 -14.11 -3.33 -15.84
CA LEU A 83 -15.00 -2.17 -15.70
C LEU A 83 -14.34 -0.86 -16.17
N LEU A 84 -13.06 -0.66 -15.85
CA LEU A 84 -12.31 0.51 -16.34
C LEU A 84 -12.16 0.50 -17.87
N GLN A 85 -11.88 -0.66 -18.45
CA GLN A 85 -11.83 -0.82 -19.91
C GLN A 85 -13.18 -0.55 -20.56
N GLU A 86 -14.27 -1.05 -19.99
CA GLU A 86 -15.63 -0.73 -20.43
C GLU A 86 -15.86 0.78 -20.37
N LEU A 87 -15.56 1.44 -19.24
CA LEU A 87 -15.68 2.89 -19.08
C LEU A 87 -14.88 3.69 -20.14
N LEU A 88 -13.71 3.20 -20.53
CA LEU A 88 -12.87 3.80 -21.57
C LEU A 88 -13.38 3.54 -23.00
N ALA A 89 -13.77 2.30 -23.29
CA ALA A 89 -14.18 1.81 -24.60
C ALA A 89 -15.58 2.31 -25.01
N LEU A 90 -16.31 2.93 -24.09
CA LEU A 90 -17.62 3.50 -24.39
C LEU A 90 -17.50 4.59 -25.46
N PRO A 91 -18.26 4.47 -26.56
CA PRO A 91 -18.25 5.46 -27.62
C PRO A 91 -18.83 6.78 -27.11
N GLU A 92 -18.31 7.92 -27.58
CA GLU A 92 -18.79 9.29 -27.25
C GLU A 92 -20.22 9.59 -27.75
N ARG A 93 -21.00 8.56 -28.10
CA ARG A 93 -22.29 8.73 -28.75
C ARG A 93 -23.30 9.38 -27.80
N LYS A 94 -23.93 10.41 -28.35
CA LYS A 94 -24.96 11.29 -27.77
C LYS A 94 -26.21 10.55 -27.26
N ASP A 95 -26.37 9.26 -27.60
CA ASP A 95 -27.56 8.46 -27.33
C ASP A 95 -27.49 7.63 -26.05
N ARG A 96 -26.52 7.93 -25.17
CA ARG A 96 -26.40 7.19 -23.92
C ARG A 96 -27.50 7.60 -22.94
N ARG A 97 -28.22 6.61 -22.40
CA ARG A 97 -29.07 6.82 -21.21
C ARG A 97 -28.14 7.10 -20.02
N PRO A 98 -28.23 8.28 -19.37
CA PRO A 98 -27.41 8.65 -18.21
C PRO A 98 -27.33 7.55 -17.15
N ASP A 99 -28.44 6.80 -17.01
CA ASP A 99 -28.63 5.70 -16.07
C ASP A 99 -27.65 4.53 -16.23
N GLU A 100 -27.13 4.28 -17.44
CA GLU A 100 -26.22 3.15 -17.68
C GLU A 100 -24.78 3.50 -17.29
N LEU A 101 -24.34 4.74 -17.54
CA LEU A 101 -23.06 5.23 -17.05
C LEU A 101 -23.05 5.32 -15.53
N GLN A 102 -24.14 5.83 -14.95
CA GLN A 102 -24.26 5.93 -13.50
C GLN A 102 -24.26 4.56 -12.83
N ARG A 103 -24.93 3.56 -13.42
CA ARG A 103 -24.87 2.17 -12.95
C ARG A 103 -23.46 1.58 -12.99
N GLN A 104 -22.71 1.81 -14.07
CA GLN A 104 -21.34 1.32 -14.18
C GLN A 104 -20.40 2.00 -13.18
N LEU A 105 -20.54 3.32 -12.97
CA LEU A 105 -19.79 4.05 -11.94
C LEU A 105 -20.10 3.55 -10.53
N GLN A 106 -21.37 3.26 -10.24
CA GLN A 106 -21.78 2.72 -8.96
C GLN A 106 -21.21 1.31 -8.72
N ALA A 107 -21.25 0.44 -9.73
CA ALA A 107 -20.65 -0.89 -9.68
C ALA A 107 -19.13 -0.82 -9.45
N TYR A 108 -18.47 0.14 -10.10
CA TYR A 108 -17.05 0.42 -9.90
C TYR A 108 -16.73 0.87 -8.47
N GLN A 109 -17.52 1.80 -7.91
CA GLN A 109 -17.32 2.29 -6.54
C GLN A 109 -17.51 1.20 -5.48
N GLN A 110 -18.53 0.35 -5.64
CA GLN A 110 -18.78 -0.79 -4.75
C GLN A 110 -17.60 -1.77 -4.77
N LEU A 111 -17.10 -2.09 -5.96
CA LEU A 111 -15.94 -2.96 -6.12
C LEU A 111 -14.67 -2.37 -5.50
N GLY A 112 -14.46 -1.06 -5.65
CA GLY A 112 -13.36 -0.34 -5.00
C GLY A 112 -13.43 -0.43 -3.47
N TYR A 113 -14.62 -0.29 -2.89
CA TYR A 113 -14.82 -0.44 -1.45
C TYR A 113 -14.51 -1.86 -0.95
N GLU A 114 -14.94 -2.89 -1.69
CA GLU A 114 -14.62 -4.28 -1.35
C GLU A 114 -13.11 -4.56 -1.42
N LEU A 115 -12.45 -4.07 -2.47
CA LEU A 115 -10.99 -4.19 -2.64
C LEU A 115 -10.23 -3.45 -1.53
N ASP A 116 -10.67 -2.26 -1.14
CA ASP A 116 -10.02 -1.48 -0.08
C ASP A 116 -10.26 -2.09 1.31
N ARG A 117 -11.39 -2.79 1.51
CA ARG A 117 -11.65 -3.57 2.73
C ARG A 117 -10.72 -4.78 2.85
N LEU A 118 -10.45 -5.45 1.73
CA LEU A 118 -9.60 -6.64 1.67
C LEU A 118 -8.10 -6.29 1.62
N ASP A 119 -7.76 -5.17 0.97
CA ASP A 119 -6.39 -4.71 0.74
C ASP A 119 -6.30 -3.18 0.86
N PRO A 120 -6.33 -2.62 2.08
CA PRO A 120 -6.26 -1.18 2.29
C PRO A 120 -4.93 -0.57 1.83
N LYS A 121 -3.87 -1.37 1.72
CA LYS A 121 -2.56 -0.91 1.25
C LYS A 121 -2.52 -0.68 -0.26
N GLY A 122 -3.25 -1.49 -1.03
CA GLY A 122 -3.36 -1.32 -2.49
C GLY A 122 -4.24 -0.14 -2.91
N ALA A 123 -5.04 0.43 -2.00
CA ALA A 123 -6.00 1.50 -2.30
C ALA A 123 -5.34 2.72 -2.96
N ALA A 124 -4.18 3.13 -2.46
CA ALA A 124 -3.46 4.29 -3.00
C ALA A 124 -2.91 4.01 -4.41
N ALA A 125 -2.37 2.80 -4.65
CA ALA A 125 -1.86 2.40 -5.96
C ALA A 125 -3.00 2.32 -6.98
N ARG A 126 -4.14 1.70 -6.60
CA ARG A 126 -5.34 1.64 -7.43
C ARG A 126 -5.83 3.03 -7.83
N LYS A 127 -6.00 3.94 -6.86
CA LYS A 127 -6.39 5.33 -7.14
C LYS A 127 -5.45 6.05 -8.11
N ALA A 128 -4.15 5.79 -8.02
CA ALA A 128 -3.17 6.36 -8.94
C ALA A 128 -3.34 5.80 -10.37
N GLU A 129 -3.56 4.49 -10.51
CA GLU A 129 -3.82 3.83 -11.80
C GLU A 129 -5.11 4.34 -12.47
N ASP A 130 -6.15 4.62 -11.68
CA ASP A 130 -7.47 4.95 -12.21
C ASP A 130 -7.64 6.42 -12.55
N TYR A 131 -6.74 7.27 -12.03
CA TYR A 131 -6.90 8.71 -12.04
C TYR A 131 -7.19 9.25 -13.43
N GLU A 132 -6.41 8.83 -14.43
CA GLU A 132 -6.57 9.30 -15.81
C GLU A 132 -7.90 8.85 -16.43
N VAL A 133 -8.34 7.63 -16.13
CA VAL A 133 -9.60 7.07 -16.62
C VAL A 133 -10.77 7.85 -16.04
N MET A 134 -10.76 8.07 -14.73
CA MET A 134 -11.82 8.78 -14.01
C MET A 134 -11.89 10.25 -14.42
N GLU A 135 -10.75 10.91 -14.62
CA GLU A 135 -10.70 12.28 -15.13
C GLU A 135 -11.27 12.40 -16.55
N ARG A 136 -11.01 11.41 -17.42
CA ARG A 136 -11.61 11.38 -18.76
C ARG A 136 -13.12 11.16 -18.70
N VAL A 137 -13.60 10.26 -17.85
CA VAL A 137 -15.04 10.02 -17.65
C VAL A 137 -15.74 11.26 -17.10
N ARG A 138 -15.13 11.93 -16.12
CA ARG A 138 -15.64 13.17 -15.53
C ARG A 138 -15.80 14.27 -16.59
N ARG A 139 -14.77 14.52 -17.40
CA ARG A 139 -14.84 15.52 -18.48
C ARG A 139 -15.95 15.22 -19.49
N ARG A 140 -16.19 13.95 -19.80
CA ARG A 140 -17.29 13.53 -20.68
C ARG A 140 -18.67 13.82 -20.06
N LEU A 141 -18.83 13.56 -18.76
CA LEU A 141 -20.08 13.88 -18.04
C LEU A 141 -20.35 15.39 -18.02
N GLU A 142 -19.34 16.20 -17.77
CA GLU A 142 -19.45 17.67 -17.76
C GLU A 142 -19.79 18.23 -19.16
N ALA A 143 -19.24 17.64 -20.22
CA ALA A 143 -19.51 18.04 -21.60
C ALA A 143 -20.92 17.65 -22.09
N GLY A 144 -21.46 16.51 -21.63
CA GLY A 144 -22.81 16.05 -21.99
C GLY A 144 -23.95 16.76 -21.24
N ALA A 145 -23.64 17.53 -20.19
CA ALA A 145 -24.61 18.28 -19.40
C ALA A 145 -24.85 19.73 -19.92
N ARG A 146 -24.15 20.14 -20.98
CA ARG A 146 -24.31 21.42 -21.67
C ARG A 146 -25.09 21.25 -22.97
#